data_AF-A0A0C6EWT8-F1
#
_entry.id   AF-A0A0C6EWT8-F1
#
_cell.length_a   1.000
_cell.length_b   1.000
_cell.length_c   1.000
_cell.angle_alpha   90.00
_cell.angle_beta   90.00
_cell.angle_gamma   90.00
#
_symmetry.space_group_name_H-M   'P 1'
#
loop_
_entity.id
_entity.type
_entity.pdbx_description
1 polymer ?
#
loop_
_entity_poly.entity_id
_entity_poly.type
_entity_poly.pdbx_seq_one_letter_code
_entity_poly.pdbx_strand_id
1 'polypeptide(L)'
;MMVSDIVQKRFGIMKSGVLVLCVLLALTGNGCAEPDTEKVIPDACPDLGLLVTQADVTDTLDPYGRPIVTGNVFPASAKAIFLVFSLSDDMCCKTLNVRWFQNSQLDPIQIEDNLHAQFPIKLTLFAPAEGFMPGEYHVSIYVDLWERLSLPFVIIE
;
A
#
# COMPACT_ATOMS: atom_id res chain seq x y z
N MET A 1 30.49 64.75 -50.19
CA MET A 1 31.67 64.49 -49.33
C MET A 1 31.16 63.80 -48.08
N MET A 2 31.46 62.50 -47.97
CA MET A 2 31.35 61.63 -46.77
C MET A 2 30.01 61.61 -45.99
N VAL A 3 29.03 60.91 -46.55
CA VAL A 3 27.99 60.21 -45.77
C VAL A 3 28.45 58.75 -45.64
N SER A 4 29.49 58.50 -44.84
CA SER A 4 30.00 57.14 -44.68
C SER A 4 30.83 56.97 -43.41
N ASP A 5 30.40 57.50 -42.26
CA ASP A 5 31.13 57.27 -40.99
C ASP A 5 30.26 57.08 -39.73
N ILE A 6 28.93 57.03 -39.86
CA ILE A 6 28.03 56.88 -38.69
C ILE A 6 27.46 55.46 -38.55
N VAL A 7 27.61 54.59 -39.56
CA VAL A 7 27.01 53.24 -39.54
C VAL A 7 27.93 52.18 -38.91
N GLN A 8 29.23 52.43 -38.77
CA GLN A 8 30.17 51.41 -38.26
C GLN A 8 30.36 51.38 -36.73
N LYS A 9 29.81 52.33 -35.96
CA LYS A 9 30.04 52.41 -34.50
C LYS A 9 28.97 51.73 -33.63
N ARG A 10 27.94 51.11 -34.20
CA ARG A 10 26.84 50.46 -33.43
C ARG A 10 26.88 48.93 -33.40
N PHE A 11 27.80 48.28 -34.12
CA PHE A 11 27.90 46.81 -34.17
C PHE A 11 28.88 46.18 -33.17
N GLY A 12 29.60 46.98 -32.37
CA GLY A 12 30.63 46.47 -31.45
C GLY A 12 30.19 46.32 -29.98
N ILE A 13 29.07 46.91 -29.56
CA ILE A 13 28.67 46.95 -28.14
C ILE A 13 27.56 45.94 -27.83
N MET A 14 26.90 45.40 -28.87
CA MET A 14 25.73 44.52 -28.74
C MET A 14 26.09 43.03 -28.60
N LYS A 15 27.31 42.70 -28.15
CA LYS A 15 27.72 41.33 -27.80
C LYS A 15 28.15 41.16 -26.34
N SER A 16 28.38 42.25 -25.61
CA SER A 16 28.87 42.16 -24.22
C SER A 16 27.74 42.29 -23.18
N GLY A 17 26.66 43.02 -23.47
CA GLY A 17 25.54 43.18 -22.52
C GLY A 17 24.69 41.91 -22.30
N VAL A 18 24.54 41.08 -23.33
CA VAL A 18 23.73 39.84 -23.23
C VAL A 18 24.47 38.76 -22.45
N LEU A 19 25.81 38.72 -22.55
CA LEU A 19 26.61 37.71 -21.86
C LEU A 19 26.70 37.98 -20.35
N VAL A 20 26.73 39.25 -19.93
CA VAL A 20 26.76 39.62 -18.50
C VAL A 20 25.40 39.39 -17.84
N LEU A 21 24.29 39.56 -18.56
CA LEU A 21 22.95 39.32 -18.03
C LEU A 21 22.66 37.82 -17.84
N CYS A 22 23.17 36.94 -18.71
CA CYS A 22 23.05 35.49 -18.55
C CYS A 22 23.89 34.93 -17.39
N VAL A 23 25.04 35.54 -17.06
CA VAL A 23 25.88 35.11 -15.93
C VAL A 23 25.30 35.56 -14.58
N LEU A 24 24.58 36.69 -14.53
CA LEU A 24 23.93 37.16 -13.30
C LEU A 24 22.63 36.40 -12.96
N LEU A 25 21.90 35.90 -13.96
CA LEU A 25 20.69 35.09 -13.75
C LEU A 25 20.99 33.66 -13.26
N ALA A 26 22.23 33.18 -13.38
CA ALA A 26 22.65 31.89 -12.85
C ALA A 26 22.96 31.92 -11.34
N LEU A 27 23.10 33.12 -10.73
CA LEU A 27 23.51 33.28 -9.33
C LEU A 27 22.35 33.54 -8.35
N THR A 28 21.11 33.67 -8.83
CA THR A 28 19.93 33.84 -7.97
C THR A 28 18.99 32.63 -7.99
N GLY A 29 19.46 31.50 -8.51
CA GLY A 29 18.87 30.20 -8.24
C GLY A 29 19.12 29.79 -6.79
N ASN A 30 18.55 30.53 -5.83
CA ASN A 30 18.16 29.95 -4.55
C ASN A 30 17.05 28.95 -4.87
N GLY A 31 17.43 27.84 -5.50
CA GLY A 31 16.68 26.61 -5.31
C GLY A 31 16.56 26.47 -3.81
N CYS A 32 15.32 26.36 -3.33
CA CYS A 32 15.09 25.86 -2.00
C CYS A 32 15.84 24.52 -1.96
N ALA A 33 17.04 24.53 -1.40
CA ALA A 33 17.65 23.32 -0.90
C ALA A 33 16.65 22.83 0.12
N GLU A 34 15.89 21.81 -0.29
CA GLU A 34 15.03 21.08 0.62
C GLU A 34 15.94 20.71 1.79
N PRO A 35 15.66 21.19 3.01
CA PRO A 35 16.56 20.96 4.12
C PRO A 35 16.76 19.45 4.20
N ASP A 36 18.02 19.01 4.20
CA ASP A 36 18.41 17.64 4.52
C ASP A 36 17.89 17.38 5.93
N THR A 37 16.63 16.97 5.99
CA THR A 37 16.01 16.43 7.18
C THR A 37 16.64 15.06 7.28
N GLU A 38 17.70 15.00 8.08
CA GLU A 38 18.24 13.75 8.60
C GLU A 38 17.02 12.89 8.94
N LYS A 39 16.81 11.81 8.18
CA LYS A 39 15.70 10.90 8.39
C LYS A 39 15.94 10.33 9.79
N VAL A 40 15.34 10.96 10.79
CA VAL A 40 15.32 10.46 12.16
C VAL A 40 14.50 9.19 12.07
N ILE A 41 15.18 8.06 11.91
CA ILE A 41 14.56 6.76 12.09
C ILE A 41 14.19 6.73 13.57
N PRO A 42 12.90 6.70 13.92
CA PRO A 42 12.54 6.66 15.32
C PRO A 42 13.15 5.41 15.95
N ASP A 43 13.81 5.56 17.10
CA ASP A 43 14.45 4.45 17.83
C ASP A 43 13.46 3.36 18.25
N ALA A 44 12.15 3.66 18.22
CA ALA A 44 11.07 2.72 18.46
C ALA A 44 10.13 2.66 17.23
N CYS A 45 9.69 1.44 16.92
CA CYS A 45 8.72 1.18 15.85
C CYS A 45 7.40 1.92 16.15
N PRO A 46 6.92 2.85 15.29
CA PRO A 46 5.67 3.60 15.54
C PRO A 46 4.43 2.71 15.56
N ASP A 47 4.49 1.48 15.03
CA ASP A 47 3.40 0.50 15.01
C ASP A 47 3.04 -0.06 16.41
N LEU A 48 3.49 0.58 17.50
CA LEU A 48 3.13 0.28 18.88
C LEU A 48 1.64 0.58 19.10
N GLY A 49 0.82 -0.47 19.07
CA GLY A 49 -0.63 -0.36 19.23
C GLY A 49 -1.41 -0.55 17.94
N LEU A 50 -0.81 -1.12 16.90
CA LEU A 50 -1.52 -1.57 15.72
C LEU A 50 -2.59 -2.62 16.08
N LEU A 51 -3.85 -2.29 15.78
CA LEU A 51 -5.01 -3.14 16.03
C LEU A 51 -5.69 -3.51 14.72
N VAL A 52 -6.27 -4.70 14.65
CA VAL A 52 -7.27 -5.03 13.62
C VAL A 52 -8.58 -4.35 14.03
N THR A 53 -9.01 -3.33 13.29
CA THR A 53 -10.17 -2.49 13.65
C THR A 53 -11.49 -3.06 13.15
N GLN A 54 -11.45 -3.74 12.01
CA GLN A 54 -12.57 -4.44 11.41
C GLN A 54 -12.04 -5.65 10.66
N ALA A 55 -12.74 -6.77 10.73
CA ALA A 55 -12.45 -7.93 9.91
C ALA A 55 -13.72 -8.75 9.69
N ASP A 56 -14.01 -9.04 8.43
CA ASP A 56 -15.22 -9.73 7.99
C ASP A 56 -14.85 -10.85 7.03
N VAL A 57 -15.52 -11.99 7.19
CA VAL A 57 -15.49 -13.10 6.23
C VAL A 57 -16.79 -13.08 5.41
N THR A 58 -16.66 -13.28 4.10
CA THR A 58 -17.78 -13.25 3.16
C THR A 58 -17.49 -14.09 1.93
N ASP A 59 -18.52 -14.56 1.23
CA ASP A 59 -18.43 -15.16 -0.10
C ASP A 59 -18.83 -14.18 -1.22
N THR A 60 -19.21 -12.95 -0.87
CA THR A 60 -19.76 -11.96 -1.80
C THR A 60 -19.22 -10.56 -1.54
N LEU A 61 -18.70 -9.94 -2.59
CA LEU A 61 -18.17 -8.58 -2.57
C LEU A 61 -18.92 -7.68 -3.55
N ASP A 62 -19.02 -6.40 -3.22
CA ASP A 62 -19.47 -5.38 -4.14
C ASP A 62 -18.38 -5.03 -5.19
N PRO A 63 -18.71 -4.24 -6.23
CA PRO A 63 -17.72 -3.84 -7.25
C PRO A 63 -16.51 -3.07 -6.70
N TYR A 64 -16.58 -2.56 -5.47
CA TYR A 64 -15.50 -1.84 -4.80
C TYR A 64 -14.71 -2.74 -3.84
N GLY A 65 -15.04 -4.04 -3.74
CA GLY A 65 -14.35 -5.01 -2.91
C GLY A 65 -14.79 -5.01 -1.44
N ARG A 66 -15.96 -4.45 -1.11
CA ARG A 66 -16.51 -4.45 0.24
C ARG A 66 -17.48 -5.63 0.44
N PRO A 67 -17.55 -6.24 1.65
CA PRO A 67 -18.52 -7.29 1.94
C PRO A 67 -19.97 -6.82 1.74
N ILE A 68 -20.77 -7.59 0.99
CA ILE A 68 -22.23 -7.34 0.87
C ILE A 68 -22.98 -8.10 1.96
N VAL A 69 -22.67 -9.39 2.12
CA VAL A 69 -23.25 -10.26 3.13
C VAL A 69 -22.13 -10.77 4.01
N THR A 70 -22.18 -10.46 5.29
CA THR A 70 -21.26 -11.03 6.28
C THR A 70 -21.94 -12.19 6.99
N GLY A 71 -21.15 -13.20 7.32
CA GLY A 71 -21.65 -14.41 7.95
C GLY A 71 -20.52 -15.35 8.32
N ASN A 72 -20.88 -16.47 8.93
CA ASN A 72 -19.95 -17.51 9.34
C ASN A 72 -20.33 -18.88 8.77
N VAL A 73 -21.26 -18.93 7.80
CA VAL A 73 -21.71 -20.15 7.15
C VAL A 73 -21.79 -19.91 5.65
N PHE A 74 -21.08 -20.71 4.88
CA PHE A 74 -21.01 -20.58 3.42
C PHE A 74 -21.23 -21.93 2.74
N PRO A 75 -21.77 -21.96 1.51
CA PRO A 75 -22.01 -23.22 0.80
C PRO A 75 -20.71 -23.79 0.23
N ALA A 76 -20.61 -25.12 0.15
CA ALA A 76 -19.50 -25.85 -0.47
C ALA A 76 -19.31 -25.47 -1.96
N SER A 77 -20.40 -25.03 -2.60
CA SER A 77 -20.42 -24.54 -3.98
C SER A 77 -19.86 -23.12 -4.17
N ALA A 78 -19.59 -22.38 -3.09
CA ALA A 78 -18.98 -21.06 -3.15
C ALA A 78 -17.65 -21.13 -3.92
N LYS A 79 -17.41 -20.12 -4.78
CA LYS A 79 -16.20 -20.09 -5.63
C LYS A 79 -14.98 -19.56 -4.89
N ALA A 80 -15.21 -18.72 -3.89
CA ALA A 80 -14.18 -18.15 -3.06
C ALA A 80 -14.80 -17.69 -1.73
N ILE A 81 -13.95 -17.67 -0.70
CA ILE A 81 -14.20 -17.00 0.56
C ILE A 81 -13.21 -15.84 0.66
N PHE A 82 -13.72 -14.66 1.01
CA PHE A 82 -12.95 -13.44 1.15
C PHE A 82 -12.81 -13.09 2.61
N LEU A 83 -11.60 -12.69 2.99
CA LEU A 83 -11.34 -11.95 4.22
C LEU A 83 -11.12 -10.49 3.85
N VAL A 84 -11.92 -9.60 4.43
CA VAL A 84 -11.76 -8.15 4.28
C VAL A 84 -11.52 -7.55 5.65
N PHE A 85 -10.41 -6.84 5.83
CA PHE A 85 -10.05 -6.28 7.13
C PHE A 85 -9.28 -4.96 7.02
N SER A 86 -9.30 -4.18 8.09
CA SER A 86 -8.55 -2.94 8.23
C SER A 86 -7.72 -2.94 9.51
N LEU A 87 -6.60 -2.23 9.49
CA LEU A 87 -5.84 -1.94 10.70
C LEU A 87 -6.13 -0.51 11.17
N SER A 88 -5.72 -0.21 12.40
CA SER A 88 -5.87 1.13 13.00
C SER A 88 -4.94 2.17 12.40
N ASP A 89 -3.82 1.73 11.80
CA ASP A 89 -2.79 2.59 11.24
C ASP A 89 -2.00 1.85 10.14
N ASP A 90 -1.21 2.59 9.37
CA ASP A 90 -0.31 2.05 8.37
C ASP A 90 0.88 1.36 9.04
N MET A 91 1.28 0.19 8.52
CA MET A 91 2.42 -0.55 9.03
C MET A 91 3.73 -0.05 8.44
N CYS A 92 4.70 0.23 9.30
CA CYS A 92 6.02 0.72 8.89
C CYS A 92 7.15 -0.26 9.20
N CYS A 93 7.06 -1.02 10.29
CA CYS A 93 8.16 -1.84 10.83
C CYS A 93 7.72 -3.18 11.42
N LYS A 94 6.43 -3.51 11.29
CA LYS A 94 5.85 -4.81 11.61
C LYS A 94 5.53 -5.60 10.35
N THR A 95 5.43 -6.92 10.52
CA THR A 95 4.98 -7.81 9.45
C THR A 95 3.53 -8.23 9.68
N LEU A 96 2.74 -8.29 8.61
CA LEU A 96 1.37 -8.79 8.66
C LEU A 96 1.29 -10.09 7.89
N ASN A 97 0.78 -11.11 8.57
CA ASN A 97 0.67 -12.44 8.01
C ASN A 97 -0.75 -12.95 8.22
N VAL A 98 -1.30 -13.65 7.24
CA VAL A 98 -2.60 -14.30 7.31
C VAL A 98 -2.43 -15.78 7.02
N ARG A 99 -3.23 -16.59 7.72
CA ARG A 99 -3.23 -18.05 7.61
C ARG A 99 -4.66 -18.56 7.61
N TRP A 100 -4.96 -19.44 6.67
CA TRP A 100 -6.23 -20.13 6.56
C TRP A 100 -6.08 -21.57 7.01
N PHE A 101 -7.06 -22.10 7.72
CA PHE A 101 -7.03 -23.45 8.26
C PHE A 101 -8.35 -24.16 8.00
N GLN A 102 -8.27 -25.49 7.87
CA GLN A 102 -9.40 -26.39 7.71
C GLN A 102 -9.41 -27.43 8.83
N ASN A 103 -10.59 -27.73 9.39
CA ASN A 103 -10.87 -28.82 10.33
C ASN A 103 -9.85 -28.94 11.47
N SER A 104 -9.43 -27.81 12.06
CA SER A 104 -8.43 -27.74 13.12
C SER A 104 -7.07 -28.38 12.78
N GLN A 105 -6.72 -28.47 11.50
CA GLN A 105 -5.39 -28.88 11.07
C GLN A 105 -4.33 -27.90 11.61
N LEU A 106 -3.16 -28.44 12.00
CA LEU A 106 -2.04 -27.63 12.49
C LEU A 106 -1.41 -26.81 11.36
N ASP A 107 -1.35 -27.39 10.16
CA ASP A 107 -0.79 -26.72 9.00
C ASP A 107 -1.85 -25.87 8.29
N PRO A 108 -1.52 -24.62 7.91
CA PRO A 108 -2.43 -23.77 7.16
C PRO A 108 -2.60 -24.30 5.72
N ILE A 109 -3.84 -24.24 5.22
CA ILE A 109 -4.15 -24.56 3.82
C ILE A 109 -3.74 -23.44 2.86
N GLN A 110 -3.59 -22.21 3.37
CA GLN A 110 -3.11 -21.06 2.62
C GLN A 110 -2.37 -20.08 3.55
N ILE A 111 -1.31 -19.49 3.01
CA ILE A 111 -0.32 -18.65 3.70
C ILE A 111 -0.13 -17.36 2.91
N GLU A 112 -0.39 -16.23 3.54
CA GLU A 112 -0.03 -14.91 3.02
C GLU A 112 0.93 -14.21 3.99
N ASP A 113 2.16 -13.98 3.56
CA ASP A 113 3.22 -13.39 4.39
C ASP A 113 3.66 -12.01 3.90
N ASN A 114 4.08 -11.18 4.86
CA ASN A 114 4.62 -9.84 4.63
C ASN A 114 3.67 -8.97 3.78
N LEU A 115 2.40 -8.94 4.18
CA LEU A 115 1.38 -8.16 3.49
C LEU A 115 1.63 -6.65 3.68
N HIS A 116 1.91 -5.99 2.56
CA HIS A 116 2.02 -4.53 2.46
C HIS A 116 0.92 -4.02 1.52
N ALA A 117 -0.22 -3.62 2.06
CA ALA A 117 -1.38 -3.19 1.27
C ALA A 117 -2.09 -2.01 1.93
N GLN A 118 -2.71 -1.16 1.10
CA GLN A 118 -3.59 -0.09 1.56
C GLN A 118 -4.91 -0.67 2.06
N PHE A 119 -5.40 -0.16 3.19
CA PHE A 119 -6.63 -0.65 3.80
C PHE A 119 -7.88 -0.16 3.06
N PRO A 120 -8.95 -0.96 3.01
CA PRO A 120 -9.06 -2.32 3.56
C PRO A 120 -8.29 -3.35 2.73
N ILE A 121 -7.64 -4.30 3.42
CA ILE A 121 -6.98 -5.45 2.79
C ILE A 121 -8.05 -6.48 2.46
N LYS A 122 -7.99 -7.01 1.23
CA LYS A 122 -8.81 -8.13 0.77
C LYS A 122 -7.93 -9.31 0.41
N LEU A 123 -8.16 -10.43 1.07
CA LEU A 123 -7.55 -11.72 0.76
C LEU A 123 -8.63 -12.71 0.30
N THR A 124 -8.21 -13.70 -0.49
CA THR A 124 -9.13 -14.65 -1.13
C THR A 124 -8.63 -16.07 -0.93
N LEU A 125 -9.46 -16.91 -0.32
CA LEU A 125 -9.33 -18.35 -0.33
C LEU A 125 -10.16 -18.88 -1.51
N PHE A 126 -9.50 -19.43 -2.53
CA PHE A 126 -10.18 -19.98 -3.70
C PHE A 126 -10.65 -21.41 -3.43
N ALA A 127 -11.84 -21.75 -3.93
CA ALA A 127 -12.33 -23.12 -3.87
C ALA A 127 -11.47 -24.04 -4.76
N PRO A 128 -11.14 -25.26 -4.30
CA PRO A 128 -10.66 -26.34 -5.16
C PRO A 128 -11.63 -26.64 -6.30
N ALA A 129 -11.18 -27.41 -7.31
CA ALA A 129 -12.00 -27.74 -8.48
C ALA A 129 -13.33 -28.43 -8.13
N GLU A 130 -13.35 -29.21 -7.04
CA GLU A 130 -14.53 -29.93 -6.54
C GLU A 130 -15.39 -29.09 -5.58
N GLY A 131 -15.03 -27.83 -5.33
CA GLY A 131 -15.64 -26.99 -4.30
C GLY A 131 -14.91 -27.09 -2.95
N PHE A 132 -15.43 -26.37 -1.96
CA PHE A 132 -14.94 -26.50 -0.60
C PHE A 132 -15.44 -27.80 0.03
N MET A 133 -14.60 -28.44 0.83
CA MET A 133 -15.06 -29.55 1.65
C MET A 133 -15.91 -29.00 2.81
N PRO A 134 -17.08 -29.58 3.11
CA PRO A 134 -17.83 -29.23 4.30
C PRO A 134 -16.99 -29.42 5.57
N GLY A 135 -17.12 -28.50 6.52
CA GLY A 135 -16.34 -28.53 7.76
C GLY A 135 -16.13 -27.17 8.39
N GLU A 136 -15.37 -27.17 9.48
CA GLU A 136 -14.98 -25.96 10.19
C GLU A 136 -13.72 -25.38 9.58
N TYR A 137 -13.69 -24.06 9.45
CA TYR A 137 -12.55 -23.32 8.96
C TYR A 137 -12.29 -22.15 9.88
N HIS A 138 -11.08 -21.63 9.86
CA HIS A 138 -10.80 -20.33 10.45
C HIS A 138 -9.69 -19.63 9.67
N VAL A 139 -9.69 -18.31 9.78
CA VAL A 139 -8.62 -17.46 9.28
C VAL A 139 -8.04 -16.65 10.43
N SER A 140 -6.73 -16.73 10.61
CA SER A 140 -6.01 -16.00 11.65
C SER A 140 -5.14 -14.91 11.05
N ILE A 141 -5.18 -13.74 11.67
CA ILE A 141 -4.37 -12.57 11.33
C ILE A 141 -3.28 -12.43 12.40
N TYR A 142 -2.03 -12.37 11.95
CA TYR A 142 -0.84 -12.26 12.77
C TYR A 142 -0.13 -10.94 12.49
N VAL A 143 0.31 -10.27 13.55
CA VAL A 143 1.26 -9.16 13.45
C VAL A 143 2.56 -9.65 14.07
N ASP A 144 3.62 -9.65 13.28
CA ASP A 144 4.81 -10.46 13.48
C ASP A 144 4.45 -11.94 13.62
N LEU A 145 4.68 -12.51 14.80
CA LEU A 145 4.38 -13.90 15.13
C LEU A 145 3.23 -14.03 16.14
N TRP A 146 2.56 -12.93 16.47
CA TRP A 146 1.50 -12.91 17.47
C TRP A 146 0.14 -12.88 16.79
N GLU A 147 -0.70 -13.87 17.10
CA GLU A 147 -2.09 -13.86 16.66
C GLU A 147 -2.82 -12.66 17.26
N ARG A 148 -3.47 -11.88 16.40
CA ARG A 148 -4.27 -10.71 16.79
C ARG A 148 -5.76 -10.99 16.72
N LEU A 149 -6.16 -11.80 15.75
CA LEU A 149 -7.55 -12.15 15.52
C LEU A 149 -7.63 -13.53 14.87
N SER A 150 -8.62 -14.32 15.25
CA SER A 150 -8.98 -15.58 14.61
C SER A 150 -10.49 -15.59 14.36
N LEU A 151 -10.89 -15.75 13.10
CA LEU A 151 -12.28 -15.69 12.66
C LEU A 151 -12.74 -17.09 12.21
N PRO A 152 -13.63 -17.74 12.98
CA PRO A 152 -14.19 -19.03 12.59
C PRO A 152 -15.30 -18.87 11.55
N PHE A 153 -15.39 -19.83 10.63
CA PHE A 153 -16.51 -19.99 9.71
C PHE A 153 -16.72 -21.47 9.35
N VAL A 154 -17.87 -21.79 8.77
CA VAL A 154 -18.28 -23.16 8.46
C VAL A 154 -18.65 -23.25 6.99
N ILE A 155 -18.21 -24.33 6.35
CA ILE A 155 -18.68 -24.71 5.03
C ILE A 155 -19.73 -25.83 5.18
N ILE A 156 -20.90 -25.65 4.57
CA ILE A 156 -22.00 -26.63 4.53
C ILE A 156 -22.29 -27.07 3.09
N GLU A 157 -22.96 -28.21 2.91
CA GLU A 157 -23.38 -28.71 1.58
C GLU A 157 -24.34 -27.78 0.84
#